data_AF-A0A7C0Y8V4-F1
#
_entry.id   AF-A0A7C0Y8V4-F1
#
_cell.length_a   1.000
_cell.length_b   1.000
_cell.length_c   1.000
_cell.angle_alpha   90.00
_cell.angle_beta   90.00
_cell.angle_gamma   90.00
#
_symmetry.space_group_name_H-M   'P 1'
#
loop_
_entity.id
_entity.type
_entity.pdbx_description
1 polymer ?
#
loop_
_entity_poly.entity_id
_entity_poly.type
_entity_poly.pdbx_seq_one_letter_code
_entity_poly.pdbx_strand_id
1 'polypeptide(L)'
;MGVNLGRWVRFYFCSSGVSIFYMGREFWDERVQVCWEGGGTPLERGILRLASLFYALGLEARKGTYRLGLKEASCLPVPVVSVGNITLGGTGKTPMVAWLAEGFRDRGLKVAIVSRGYGRKDEGRTLVVSRGRGPLVSPLQGGDEPLMLAKKLSGVMVVVAARRVEGARLAVEELGA
;
A
#
# COMPACT_ATOMS: atom_id res chain seq x y z
N MET A 1 -16.73 12.51 17.44
CA MET A 1 -16.24 11.35 16.66
C MET A 1 -15.35 11.87 15.55
N GLY A 2 -14.05 12.03 15.81
CA GLY A 2 -13.07 12.48 14.82
C GLY A 2 -12.18 11.31 14.42
N VAL A 3 -12.20 10.92 13.16
CA VAL A 3 -11.32 9.89 12.63
C VAL A 3 -9.93 10.52 12.46
N ASN A 4 -8.98 10.12 13.28
CA ASN A 4 -7.62 10.67 13.29
C ASN A 4 -6.83 10.05 12.10
N LEU A 5 -6.68 10.81 11.01
CA LEU A 5 -6.16 10.36 9.70
C LEU A 5 -4.63 10.53 9.54
N GLY A 6 -3.85 10.39 10.60
CA GLY A 6 -2.39 10.53 10.55
C GLY A 6 -1.65 9.24 10.15
N ARG A 7 -0.79 9.31 9.11
CA ARG A 7 0.21 8.29 8.64
C ARG A 7 -0.22 7.22 7.63
N TRP A 8 -0.61 7.59 6.40
CA TRP A 8 -1.01 6.58 5.41
C TRP A 8 -0.35 6.64 4.03
N VAL A 9 0.26 7.77 3.62
CA VAL A 9 0.57 8.02 2.20
C VAL A 9 2.04 8.42 1.98
N ARG A 10 2.71 7.78 1.02
CA ARG A 10 4.03 8.18 0.53
C ARG A 10 4.01 8.37 -0.98
N PHE A 11 4.50 9.52 -1.45
CA PHE A 11 4.60 9.86 -2.86
C PHE A 11 6.01 9.55 -3.39
N TYR A 12 6.08 9.02 -4.61
CA TYR A 12 7.31 8.74 -5.33
C TYR A 12 7.20 9.37 -6.74
N PHE A 13 8.16 10.22 -7.10
CA PHE A 13 8.27 10.86 -8.41
C PHE A 13 9.63 10.54 -9.03
N CYS A 14 9.63 10.18 -10.31
CA CYS A 14 10.83 9.71 -11.02
C CYS A 14 11.54 10.81 -11.85
N SER A 15 10.91 11.96 -12.08
CA SER A 15 11.53 13.04 -12.88
C SER A 15 12.25 14.04 -11.97
N SER A 16 13.58 14.10 -12.10
CA SER A 16 14.44 15.22 -11.74
C SER A 16 14.28 15.80 -10.33
N GLY A 17 14.75 15.06 -9.32
CA GLY A 17 14.83 15.53 -7.94
C GLY A 17 13.79 14.88 -7.05
N VAL A 18 14.27 14.09 -6.09
CA VAL A 18 13.47 13.45 -5.04
C VAL A 18 12.83 14.54 -4.17
N SER A 19 11.68 15.02 -4.60
CA SER A 19 10.87 15.99 -3.84
C SER A 19 9.89 15.21 -2.99
N ILE A 20 10.29 14.90 -1.75
CA ILE A 20 9.40 14.31 -0.76
C ILE A 20 8.42 15.40 -0.32
N PHE A 21 7.24 15.44 -0.95
CA PHE A 21 6.16 16.32 -0.52
C PHE A 21 5.42 15.67 0.66
N TYR A 22 5.69 16.15 1.87
CA TYR A 22 4.87 15.87 3.05
C TYR A 22 3.69 16.85 3.05
N MET A 23 2.48 16.35 2.78
CA MET A 23 1.27 17.15 2.96
C MET A 23 0.90 17.15 4.45
N GLY A 24 1.03 18.31 5.11
CA GLY A 24 0.58 18.58 6.47
C GLY A 24 1.64 18.46 7.57
N ARG A 25 2.53 19.47 7.67
CA ARG A 25 3.26 19.79 8.91
C ARG A 25 2.32 20.55 9.82
N GLU A 26 1.71 19.88 10.78
CA GLU A 26 1.55 20.34 12.16
C GLU A 26 1.37 19.07 13.00
N PHE A 27 1.88 19.08 14.23
CA PHE A 27 1.53 18.12 15.29
C PHE A 27 2.32 16.80 15.35
N TRP A 28 3.64 16.79 15.57
CA TRP A 28 4.32 15.58 16.10
C TRP A 28 5.59 15.92 16.89
N ASP A 29 5.49 15.90 18.22
CA ASP A 29 6.43 15.17 19.07
C ASP A 29 5.58 14.13 19.81
N GLU A 30 5.67 12.86 19.43
CA GLU A 30 5.22 11.78 20.30
C GLU A 30 5.82 10.44 19.90
N ARG A 31 6.59 9.91 20.86
CA ARG A 31 7.21 8.59 20.87
C ARG A 31 6.13 7.52 20.67
N VAL A 32 6.30 6.67 19.66
CA VAL A 32 5.45 5.49 19.46
C VAL A 32 5.69 4.51 20.61
N GLN A 33 4.84 4.55 21.63
CA GLN A 33 4.75 3.54 22.67
C GLN A 33 3.80 2.44 22.19
N VAL A 34 4.35 1.26 21.89
CA VAL A 34 3.55 0.03 21.74
C VAL A 34 3.16 -0.42 23.15
N CYS A 35 2.08 0.13 23.70
CA CYS A 35 1.47 -0.40 24.92
C CYS A 35 0.60 -1.61 24.54
N TRP A 36 1.10 -2.81 24.85
CA TRP A 36 0.31 -4.02 24.85
C TRP A 36 -0.17 -4.26 26.29
N GLU A 37 -1.42 -3.95 26.58
CA GLU A 37 -2.07 -4.35 27.83
C GLU A 37 -2.72 -5.71 27.60
N GLY A 38 -1.98 -6.78 27.91
CA GLY A 38 -2.49 -8.14 27.85
C GLY A 38 -1.69 -9.05 28.78
N GLY A 39 -2.41 -9.75 29.66
CA GLY A 39 -1.85 -10.63 30.67
C GLY A 39 -0.99 -11.74 30.07
N GLY A 40 0.24 -11.83 30.54
CA GLY A 40 1.19 -12.87 30.20
C GLY A 40 2.25 -13.00 31.29
N THR A 41 2.72 -14.21 31.54
CA THR A 41 3.76 -14.48 32.55
C THR A 41 5.07 -13.78 32.17
N PRO A 42 5.97 -13.48 33.13
CA PRO A 42 7.26 -12.83 32.85
C PRO A 42 8.12 -13.57 31.81
N LEU A 43 7.99 -14.91 31.74
CA LEU A 43 8.73 -15.76 30.82
C LEU A 43 8.25 -15.61 29.37
N GLU A 44 6.94 -15.60 29.13
CA GLU A 44 6.35 -15.41 27.79
C GLU A 44 6.74 -14.04 27.21
N ARG A 45 6.74 -13.00 28.05
CA ARG A 45 7.19 -11.66 27.66
C ARG A 45 8.69 -11.62 27.32
N GLY A 46 9.51 -12.42 28.00
CA GLY A 46 10.93 -12.57 27.69
C GLY A 46 11.18 -13.22 26.32
N ILE A 47 10.47 -14.32 26.03
CA ILE A 47 10.56 -15.03 24.74
C ILE A 47 10.08 -14.12 23.60
N LEU A 48 8.94 -13.45 23.77
CA LEU A 48 8.41 -12.51 22.76
C LEU A 48 9.36 -11.33 22.54
N ARG A 49 10.03 -10.84 23.58
CA ARG A 49 11.06 -9.80 23.46
C ARG A 49 12.26 -10.27 22.65
N LEU A 50 12.79 -11.47 22.91
CA LEU A 50 13.89 -12.03 22.13
C LEU A 50 13.48 -12.22 20.66
N ALA A 51 12.29 -12.78 20.42
CA ALA A 51 11.74 -12.92 19.07
C ALA A 51 11.60 -11.55 18.35
N SER A 52 11.14 -10.52 19.06
CA SER A 52 11.05 -9.16 18.52
C SER A 52 12.41 -8.56 18.16
N LEU A 53 13.46 -8.91 18.91
CA LEU A 53 14.82 -8.44 18.71
C LEU A 53 15.42 -9.05 17.43
N PHE A 54 15.23 -10.35 17.20
CA PHE A 54 15.60 -11.00 15.95
C PHE A 54 14.82 -10.45 14.75
N TYR A 55 13.51 -10.20 14.91
CA TYR A 55 12.71 -9.57 13.86
C TYR A 55 13.20 -8.15 13.53
N ALA A 56 13.50 -7.35 14.55
CA ALA A 56 14.03 -5.99 14.39
C ALA A 56 15.39 -6.00 13.68
N LEU A 57 16.29 -6.91 14.06
CA LEU A 57 17.58 -7.08 13.42
C LEU A 57 17.44 -7.46 11.94
N GLY A 58 16.57 -8.42 11.62
CA GLY A 58 16.28 -8.82 10.24
C GLY A 58 15.68 -7.68 9.42
N LEU A 59 14.80 -6.86 10.02
CA LEU A 59 14.21 -5.70 9.38
C LEU A 59 15.26 -4.61 9.09
N GLU A 60 16.18 -4.34 10.03
CA GLU A 60 17.27 -3.38 9.84
C GLU A 60 18.27 -3.86 8.78
N ALA A 61 18.67 -5.13 8.80
CA ALA A 61 19.50 -5.72 7.75
C ALA A 61 18.85 -5.56 6.37
N ARG A 62 17.55 -5.87 6.26
CA ARG A 62 16.78 -5.66 5.02
C ARG A 62 16.77 -4.19 4.60
N LYS A 63 16.49 -3.25 5.50
CA LYS A 63 16.56 -1.81 5.19
C LYS A 63 17.96 -1.41 4.72
N GLY A 64 19.00 -1.96 5.34
CA GLY A 64 20.40 -1.78 4.96
C GLY A 64 20.64 -2.16 3.49
N THR A 65 20.10 -3.29 3.03
CA THR A 65 20.25 -3.69 1.62
C THR A 65 19.68 -2.68 0.61
N TYR A 66 18.57 -2.01 0.95
CA TYR A 66 18.02 -0.94 0.11
C TYR A 66 18.82 0.37 0.22
N ARG A 67 19.31 0.72 1.43
CA ARG A 67 20.15 1.90 1.65
C ARG A 67 21.49 1.81 0.90
N LEU A 68 22.06 0.60 0.86
CA LEU A 68 23.32 0.31 0.19
C LEU A 68 23.17 0.13 -1.34
N GLY A 69 21.97 0.31 -1.90
CA GLY A 69 21.73 0.16 -3.34
C GLY A 69 21.83 -1.27 -3.87
N LEU A 70 21.95 -2.27 -2.99
CA LEU A 70 22.05 -3.69 -3.38
C LEU A 70 20.75 -4.24 -3.98
N LYS A 71 19.64 -3.51 -3.87
CA LYS A 71 18.37 -3.81 -4.54
C LYS A 71 17.91 -2.61 -5.34
N GLU A 72 17.72 -2.81 -6.63
CA GLU A 72 17.23 -1.79 -7.55
C GLU A 72 15.78 -1.40 -7.20
N ALA A 73 15.57 -0.10 -7.03
CA ALA A 73 14.23 0.48 -7.03
C ALA A 73 13.78 0.62 -8.48
N SER A 74 12.70 -0.06 -8.87
CA SER A 74 12.16 0.08 -10.22
C SER A 74 11.45 1.43 -10.36
N CYS A 75 11.90 2.21 -11.33
CA CYS A 75 11.33 3.49 -11.69
C CYS A 75 10.21 3.34 -12.72
N LEU A 76 9.20 4.21 -12.64
CA LEU A 76 8.08 4.29 -13.58
C LEU A 76 7.94 5.73 -14.09
N PRO A 77 7.47 5.93 -15.33
CA PRO A 77 7.33 7.26 -15.92
C PRO A 77 6.15 8.07 -15.36
N VAL A 78 5.35 7.47 -14.47
CA VAL A 78 4.17 8.08 -13.86
C VAL A 78 4.36 8.32 -12.36
N PRO A 79 3.65 9.29 -11.75
CA PRO A 79 3.60 9.47 -10.31
C PRO A 79 3.06 8.23 -9.59
N VAL A 80 3.73 7.76 -8.54
CA VAL A 80 3.29 6.59 -7.76
C VAL A 80 3.01 6.98 -6.32
N VAL A 81 1.80 6.65 -5.86
CA VAL A 81 1.38 6.85 -4.47
C VAL A 81 1.30 5.50 -3.77
N SER A 82 2.14 5.30 -2.76
CA SER A 82 2.10 4.10 -1.93
C SER A 82 1.30 4.37 -0.66
N VAL A 83 0.24 3.58 -0.46
CA VAL A 83 -0.55 3.58 0.77
C VAL A 83 -0.22 2.31 1.56
N GLY A 84 0.30 2.49 2.78
CA GLY A 84 0.76 1.38 3.63
C GLY A 84 0.43 1.64 5.10
N ASN A 85 0.38 0.57 5.90
CA ASN A 85 0.28 0.68 7.35
C ASN A 85 1.47 0.00 8.02
N ILE A 86 1.86 0.53 9.18
CA ILE A 86 2.91 -0.03 10.05
C ILE A 86 2.29 -1.00 11.07
N THR A 87 0.99 -0.89 11.37
CA THR A 87 0.28 -1.74 12.33
C THR A 87 -0.42 -2.94 11.67
N LEU A 88 -0.39 -4.11 12.34
CA LEU A 88 -1.20 -5.27 11.98
C LEU A 88 -2.65 -5.05 12.50
N GLY A 89 -3.62 -4.93 11.60
CA GLY A 89 -5.03 -4.68 11.94
C GLY A 89 -5.84 -4.07 10.78
N GLY A 90 -7.17 -4.05 10.92
CA GLY A 90 -8.15 -3.48 9.98
C GLY A 90 -8.10 -1.94 9.94
N THR A 91 -7.00 -1.40 9.45
CA THR A 91 -6.59 -0.02 9.71
C THR A 91 -7.02 0.98 8.63
N GLY A 92 -8.22 0.85 8.07
CA GLY A 92 -8.76 1.87 7.16
C GLY A 92 -7.96 2.16 5.87
N LYS A 93 -7.00 1.30 5.49
CA LYS A 93 -6.22 1.47 4.24
C LYS A 93 -7.12 1.53 3.02
N THR A 94 -8.10 0.63 2.94
CA THR A 94 -9.02 0.53 1.81
C THR A 94 -9.92 1.78 1.68
N PRO A 95 -10.53 2.30 2.77
CA PRO A 95 -11.16 3.63 2.75
C PRO A 95 -10.25 4.77 2.29
N MET A 96 -9.00 4.82 2.77
CA MET A 96 -8.04 5.85 2.38
C MET A 96 -7.68 5.78 0.89
N VAL A 97 -7.43 4.57 0.37
CA VAL A 97 -7.16 4.35 -1.05
C VAL A 97 -8.35 4.80 -1.90
N ALA A 98 -9.58 4.47 -1.49
CA ALA A 98 -10.78 4.91 -2.19
C ALA A 98 -10.90 6.44 -2.20
N TRP A 99 -10.72 7.10 -1.06
CA TRP A 99 -10.78 8.56 -0.95
C TRP A 99 -9.73 9.26 -1.82
N LEU A 100 -8.49 8.78 -1.82
CA LEU A 100 -7.43 9.31 -2.69
C LEU A 100 -7.77 9.12 -4.18
N ALA A 101 -8.23 7.93 -4.55
CA ALA A 101 -8.54 7.60 -5.93
C ALA A 101 -9.72 8.44 -6.46
N GLU A 102 -10.76 8.63 -5.66
CA GLU A 102 -11.87 9.54 -5.98
C GLU A 102 -11.35 10.98 -6.12
N GLY A 103 -10.58 11.47 -5.15
CA GLY A 103 -10.05 12.83 -5.20
C GLY A 103 -9.15 13.13 -6.41
N PHE A 104 -8.36 12.16 -6.87
CA PHE A 104 -7.57 12.32 -8.11
C PHE A 104 -8.42 12.19 -9.36
N ARG A 105 -9.36 11.25 -9.42
CA ARG A 105 -10.31 11.11 -10.53
C ARG A 105 -11.15 12.37 -10.71
N ASP A 106 -11.65 12.94 -9.62
CA ASP A 106 -12.51 14.13 -9.64
C ASP A 106 -11.74 15.38 -10.12
N ARG A 107 -10.41 15.35 -10.08
CA ARG A 107 -9.52 16.35 -10.71
C ARG A 107 -9.22 16.06 -12.19
N GLY A 108 -9.88 15.08 -12.79
CA GLY A 108 -9.69 14.67 -14.18
C GLY A 108 -8.46 13.81 -14.44
N LEU A 109 -7.79 13.30 -13.39
CA LEU A 109 -6.64 12.41 -13.57
C LEU A 109 -7.09 10.97 -13.84
N LYS A 110 -6.31 10.26 -14.66
CA LYS A 110 -6.46 8.81 -14.80
C LYS A 110 -5.77 8.14 -13.63
N VAL A 111 -6.50 7.29 -12.92
CA VAL A 111 -6.01 6.67 -11.68
C VAL A 111 -6.05 5.16 -11.81
N ALA A 112 -4.94 4.50 -11.49
CA ALA A 112 -4.86 3.06 -11.36
C ALA A 112 -4.46 2.65 -9.94
N ILE A 113 -5.26 1.76 -9.34
CA ILE A 113 -4.98 1.14 -8.05
C ILE A 113 -4.32 -0.21 -8.32
N VAL A 114 -3.09 -0.38 -7.80
CA VAL A 114 -2.38 -1.67 -7.84
C VAL A 114 -2.44 -2.34 -6.48
N SER A 115 -3.23 -3.40 -6.36
CA SER A 115 -3.34 -4.23 -5.15
C SER A 115 -2.60 -5.55 -5.32
N ARG A 116 -2.30 -6.22 -4.19
CA ARG A 116 -1.75 -7.60 -4.22
C ARG A 116 -2.81 -8.63 -4.59
N GLY A 117 -4.09 -8.33 -4.33
CA GLY A 117 -5.19 -9.28 -4.48
C GLY A 117 -5.18 -10.36 -3.42
N TYR A 118 -5.31 -9.97 -2.14
CA TYR A 118 -5.35 -10.93 -1.03
C TYR A 118 -6.55 -11.87 -1.17
N GLY A 119 -6.34 -13.17 -0.91
CA GLY A 119 -7.40 -14.20 -0.96
C GLY A 119 -7.77 -14.72 -2.35
N ARG A 120 -7.01 -14.37 -3.40
CA ARG A 120 -7.24 -14.92 -4.75
C ARG A 120 -6.58 -16.28 -4.93
N LYS A 121 -7.15 -17.15 -5.77
CA LYS A 121 -6.57 -18.47 -6.08
C LYS A 121 -5.29 -18.41 -6.89
N ASP A 122 -5.13 -17.38 -7.72
CA ASP A 122 -4.03 -17.25 -8.67
C ASP A 122 -3.07 -16.12 -8.26
N GLU A 123 -2.35 -16.35 -7.15
CA GLU A 123 -1.55 -15.30 -6.49
C GLU A 123 -0.36 -14.81 -7.32
N GLY A 124 0.13 -15.58 -8.30
CA GLY A 124 1.29 -15.22 -9.12
C GLY A 124 0.97 -14.33 -10.32
N ARG A 125 -0.29 -14.23 -10.73
CA ARG A 125 -0.66 -13.61 -12.00
C ARG A 125 -0.94 -12.12 -11.87
N THR A 126 -0.49 -11.32 -12.84
CA THR A 126 -0.89 -9.92 -12.98
C THR A 126 -2.14 -9.81 -13.83
N LEU A 127 -3.14 -9.06 -13.39
CA LEU A 127 -4.48 -9.06 -14.00
C LEU A 127 -5.19 -7.73 -13.79
N VAL A 128 -5.85 -7.24 -14.84
CA VAL A 128 -6.77 -6.09 -14.78
C VAL A 128 -8.09 -6.55 -14.17
N VAL A 129 -8.41 -6.01 -13.00
CA VAL A 129 -9.70 -6.23 -12.33
C VAL A 129 -10.75 -5.29 -12.87
N SER A 130 -10.40 -4.03 -13.17
CA SER A 130 -11.33 -3.05 -13.72
C SER A 130 -10.64 -2.02 -14.60
N ARG A 131 -11.35 -1.60 -15.64
CA ARG A 131 -11.01 -0.45 -16.49
C ARG A 131 -11.83 0.82 -16.14
N GLY A 132 -12.35 0.91 -14.91
CA GLY A 132 -13.19 2.04 -14.47
C GLY A 132 -14.68 1.91 -14.80
N ARG A 133 -15.13 0.76 -15.30
CA ARG A 133 -16.56 0.47 -15.57
C ARG A 133 -17.09 -0.72 -14.78
N GLY A 134 -16.55 -0.95 -13.58
CA GLY A 134 -16.86 -2.11 -12.76
C GLY A 134 -15.89 -3.29 -12.97
N PRO A 135 -16.07 -4.38 -12.20
CA PRO A 135 -15.17 -5.53 -12.24
C PRO A 135 -15.32 -6.34 -13.54
N LEU A 136 -14.19 -6.77 -14.10
CA LEU A 136 -14.08 -7.61 -15.29
C LEU A 136 -13.88 -9.09 -14.96
N VAL A 137 -13.61 -9.40 -13.69
CA VAL A 137 -13.20 -10.73 -13.22
C VAL A 137 -13.98 -11.14 -11.98
N SER A 138 -13.96 -12.44 -11.69
CA SER A 138 -14.63 -12.99 -10.51
C SER A 138 -13.87 -12.69 -9.21
N PRO A 139 -14.54 -12.73 -8.03
CA PRO A 139 -13.86 -12.61 -6.73
C PRO A 139 -12.75 -13.65 -6.53
N LEU A 140 -12.93 -14.86 -7.05
CA LEU A 140 -11.92 -15.94 -6.97
C LEU A 140 -10.60 -15.59 -7.69
N GLN A 141 -10.67 -14.72 -8.71
CA GLN A 141 -9.53 -14.30 -9.53
C GLN A 141 -8.95 -12.95 -9.08
N GLY A 142 -9.82 -11.98 -8.81
CA GLY A 142 -9.42 -10.62 -8.42
C GLY A 142 -9.18 -10.42 -6.93
N GLY A 143 -9.69 -11.31 -6.08
CA GLY A 143 -9.77 -11.11 -4.63
C GLY A 143 -10.91 -10.15 -4.25
N ASP A 144 -11.36 -10.23 -2.99
CA ASP A 144 -12.55 -9.49 -2.55
C ASP A 144 -12.33 -7.98 -2.44
N GLU A 145 -11.17 -7.55 -1.91
CA GLU A 145 -10.86 -6.12 -1.74
C GLU A 145 -10.73 -5.38 -3.10
N PRO A 146 -9.98 -5.88 -4.10
CA PRO A 146 -9.91 -5.23 -5.41
C PRO A 146 -11.26 -5.21 -6.13
N LEU A 147 -12.07 -6.27 -5.99
CA LEU A 147 -13.42 -6.29 -6.57
C LEU A 147 -14.34 -5.26 -5.93
N MET A 148 -14.26 -5.12 -4.60
CA MET A 148 -15.03 -4.10 -3.88
C MET A 148 -14.65 -2.70 -4.35
N LEU A 149 -13.35 -2.40 -4.47
CA LEU A 149 -12.87 -1.12 -5.00
C LEU A 149 -13.33 -0.90 -6.45
N ALA A 150 -13.22 -1.92 -7.30
CA ALA A 150 -13.68 -1.86 -8.69
C ALA A 150 -15.19 -1.60 -8.82
N LYS A 151 -16.01 -2.12 -7.90
CA LYS A 151 -17.46 -1.86 -7.87
C LYS A 151 -17.78 -0.46 -7.37
N LYS A 152 -17.06 0.01 -6.35
CA LYS A 152 -17.31 1.31 -5.72
C LYS A 152 -16.82 2.48 -6.57
N LEU A 153 -15.67 2.32 -7.22
CA LEU A 153 -14.95 3.41 -7.88
C LEU A 153 -15.13 3.37 -9.40
N SER A 154 -16.18 4.02 -9.90
CA SER A 154 -16.32 4.30 -11.33
C SER A 154 -15.23 5.26 -11.80
N GLY A 155 -14.72 5.05 -13.02
CA GLY A 155 -13.63 5.84 -13.59
C GLY A 155 -12.22 5.53 -13.04
N VAL A 156 -12.09 4.60 -12.07
CA VAL A 156 -10.79 4.20 -11.51
C VAL A 156 -10.42 2.80 -11.98
N MET A 157 -9.20 2.65 -12.46
CA MET A 157 -8.67 1.36 -12.91
C MET A 157 -8.16 0.57 -11.70
N VAL A 158 -8.37 -0.75 -11.71
CA VAL A 158 -7.92 -1.62 -10.62
C VAL A 158 -7.16 -2.80 -11.22
N VAL A 159 -5.93 -3.01 -10.75
CA VAL A 159 -5.02 -4.07 -11.18
C VAL A 159 -4.57 -4.85 -9.96
N VAL A 160 -4.45 -6.16 -10.11
CA VAL A 160 -3.86 -7.05 -9.09
C VAL A 160 -2.56 -7.64 -9.61
N ALA A 161 -1.52 -7.60 -8.77
CA ALA A 161 -0.20 -8.13 -9.11
C ALA A 161 0.56 -8.57 -7.85
N ALA A 162 1.25 -9.71 -7.91
CA ALA A 162 2.18 -10.13 -6.86
C ALA A 162 3.31 -9.09 -6.69
N ARG A 163 3.85 -8.66 -7.83
CA ARG A 163 4.88 -7.62 -7.94
C ARG A 163 4.22 -6.32 -8.39
N ARG A 164 4.14 -5.34 -7.48
CA ARG A 164 3.49 -4.03 -7.73
C ARG A 164 4.06 -3.29 -8.95
N VAL A 165 5.36 -3.47 -9.22
CA VAL A 165 6.02 -2.88 -10.39
C VAL A 165 5.40 -3.40 -11.69
N GLU A 166 5.12 -4.70 -11.79
CA GLU A 166 4.51 -5.30 -12.98
C GLU A 166 3.07 -4.82 -13.15
N GLY A 167 2.29 -4.79 -12.07
CA GLY A 167 0.93 -4.25 -12.12
C GLY A 167 0.89 -2.77 -12.52
N ALA A 168 1.86 -1.99 -12.07
CA ALA A 168 1.97 -0.59 -12.43
C ALA A 168 2.44 -0.38 -13.87
N ARG A 169 3.39 -1.19 -14.37
CA ARG A 169 3.76 -1.19 -15.81
C ARG A 169 2.56 -1.52 -16.67
N LEU A 170 1.83 -2.58 -16.33
CA LEU A 170 0.62 -2.97 -17.05
C LEU A 170 -0.43 -1.85 -17.04
N ALA A 171 -0.60 -1.14 -15.92
CA ALA A 171 -1.52 -0.01 -15.86
C ALA A 171 -1.12 1.15 -16.79
N VAL A 172 0.17 1.45 -16.88
CA VAL A 172 0.68 2.51 -17.78
C VAL A 172 0.56 2.07 -19.24
N GLU A 173 1.00 0.85 -19.57
CA GLU A 173 1.09 0.35 -20.94
C GLU A 173 -0.28 0.01 -21.54
N GLU A 174 -1.15 -0.70 -20.81
CA GLU A 174 -2.43 -1.18 -21.34
C GLU A 174 -3.59 -0.22 -21.09
N LEU A 175 -3.51 0.58 -20.02
CA LEU A 175 -4.64 1.41 -19.60
C LEU A 175 -4.38 2.92 -19.75
N GLY A 176 -3.14 3.31 -20.05
CA GLY A 176 -2.76 4.71 -20.24
C GLY A 176 -3.02 5.56 -19.01
N ALA A 177 -2.82 4.98 -17.83
CA ALA A 177 -2.89 5.62 -16.52
C ALA A 177 -1.78 6.67 -16.35
#